data_AF-A0A9X4HWV7-F1
#
_entry.id   AF-A0A9X4HWV7-F1
#
_cell.length_a   1.000
_cell.length_b   1.000
_cell.length_c   1.000
_cell.angle_alpha   90.00
_cell.angle_beta   90.00
_cell.angle_gamma   90.00
#
_symmetry.space_group_name_H-M   'P 1'
#
loop_
_entity.id
_entity.type
_entity.pdbx_description
1 polymer ?
#
loop_
_entity_poly.entity_id
_entity_poly.type
_entity_poly.pdbx_seq_one_letter_code
_entity_poly.pdbx_strand_id
1 'polypeptide(L)'
;MLLKNEAARLITINLLADGVETSYPILPGENPAVEVPDAAMKVDFVKALLKNGDLRRVGADELEVEEDGGEDDDIDALREQAGRAGVKVNKTWGAARLREEIAKATAE
;
A
#
# COMPACT_ATOMS: atom_id res chain seq x y z
N MET A 1 3.87 -4.12 14.62
CA MET A 1 3.68 -4.93 13.39
C MET A 1 4.95 -5.69 13.02
N LEU A 2 4.84 -6.79 12.26
CA LEU A 2 5.98 -7.56 11.77
C LEU A 2 6.08 -7.42 10.23
N LEU A 3 7.24 -6.99 9.73
CA LEU A 3 7.50 -6.81 8.30
C LEU A 3 8.59 -7.76 7.81
N LYS A 4 8.31 -8.46 6.72
CA LYS A 4 9.24 -9.31 6.00
C LYS A 4 9.69 -8.61 4.71
N ASN A 5 10.98 -8.67 4.43
CA ASN A 5 11.55 -8.16 3.20
C ASN A 5 11.52 -9.24 2.12
N GLU A 6 10.74 -8.99 1.08
CA GLU A 6 10.62 -9.86 -0.10
C GLU A 6 11.51 -9.36 -1.26
N ALA A 7 12.08 -8.16 -1.14
CA ALA A 7 13.02 -7.63 -2.10
C ALA A 7 14.40 -8.29 -1.97
N ALA A 8 15.20 -8.23 -3.04
CA ALA A 8 16.60 -8.71 -3.04
C ALA A 8 17.60 -7.72 -2.41
N ARG A 9 17.10 -6.60 -1.85
CA ARG A 9 17.91 -5.49 -1.31
C ARG A 9 17.57 -5.22 0.15
N LEU A 10 18.54 -4.73 0.92
CA LEU A 10 18.31 -4.23 2.27
C LEU A 10 17.31 -3.07 2.26
N ILE A 11 16.31 -3.15 3.13
CA ILE A 11 15.35 -2.08 3.37
C ILE A 11 15.56 -1.60 4.80
N THR A 12 15.80 -0.31 4.99
CA THR A 12 15.89 0.30 6.31
C THR A 12 14.75 1.28 6.48
N ILE A 13 13.94 1.08 7.52
CA ILE A 13 12.88 2.02 7.88
C ILE A 13 13.44 2.95 8.95
N ASN A 14 13.51 4.24 8.64
CA ASN A 14 13.88 5.26 9.62
C ASN A 14 12.62 5.90 10.18
N LEU A 15 12.53 5.95 11.49
CA LEU A 15 11.39 6.50 12.22
C LEU A 15 11.86 7.46 13.29
N LEU A 16 11.20 8.60 13.37
CA LEU A 16 11.38 9.52 14.49
C LEU A 16 10.33 9.17 15.55
N ALA A 17 10.71 8.39 16.55
CA ALA A 17 9.86 8.06 17.70
C ALA A 17 10.37 8.84 18.91
N ASP A 18 9.50 9.63 19.55
CA ASP A 18 9.83 10.43 20.75
C ASP A 18 11.08 11.32 20.60
N GLY A 19 11.30 11.87 19.39
CA GLY A 19 12.46 12.71 19.09
C GLY A 19 13.78 11.95 18.90
N VAL A 20 13.74 10.61 18.88
CA VAL A 20 14.88 9.73 18.61
C VAL A 20 14.70 9.09 17.24
N GLU A 21 15.66 9.30 16.35
CA GLU A 21 15.74 8.59 15.08
C GLU A 21 16.10 7.13 15.35
N THR A 22 15.17 6.23 15.10
CA THR A 22 15.31 4.78 15.24
C THR A 22 15.27 4.15 13.85
N SER A 23 16.31 3.39 13.52
CA SER A 23 16.44 2.68 12.25
C SER A 23 16.14 1.20 12.43
N TYR A 24 15.24 0.67 11.59
CA TYR A 24 14.84 -0.74 11.56
C TYR A 24 15.35 -1.38 10.26
N PRO A 25 16.50 -2.08 10.28
CA PRO A 25 17.01 -2.79 9.13
C PRO A 25 16.26 -4.11 8.92
N ILE A 26 15.65 -4.29 7.76
CA ILE A 26 14.93 -5.50 7.36
C ILE A 26 15.75 -6.21 6.28
N LEU A 27 16.42 -7.30 6.65
CA LEU A 27 17.33 -8.04 5.78
C LEU A 27 16.55 -8.80 4.68
N PRO A 28 17.03 -8.79 3.42
CA PRO A 28 16.42 -9.54 2.33
C PRO A 28 16.68 -11.05 2.44
N GLY A 29 15.89 -11.87 1.75
CA GLY A 29 16.09 -13.33 1.65
C GLY A 29 15.31 -14.13 2.71
N GLU A 30 15.87 -15.25 3.17
CA GLU A 30 15.23 -16.14 4.17
C GLU A 30 15.32 -15.62 5.62
N ASN A 31 15.52 -14.30 5.79
CA ASN A 31 15.59 -13.69 7.10
C ASN A 31 14.19 -13.59 7.75
N PRO A 32 14.11 -13.69 9.08
CA PRO A 32 12.84 -13.56 9.80
C PRO A 32 12.25 -12.15 9.66
N ALA A 33 10.94 -12.05 9.86
CA ALA A 33 10.26 -10.75 9.88
C ALA A 33 10.76 -9.89 11.05
N VAL A 34 10.86 -8.59 10.81
CA VAL A 34 11.31 -7.59 11.78
C VAL A 34 10.11 -6.90 12.39
N GLU A 35 10.10 -6.79 13.71
CA GLU A 35 9.07 -6.03 14.42
C GLU A 35 9.35 -4.53 14.30
N VAL A 36 8.37 -3.81 13.76
CA VAL A 36 8.38 -2.37 13.61
C VAL A 36 7.11 -1.77 14.21
N PRO A 37 7.16 -0.56 14.76
CA PRO A 37 5.97 0.11 15.30
C PRO A 37 5.01 0.52 14.18
N ASP A 38 3.72 0.63 14.48
CA ASP A 38 2.67 1.04 13.54
C ASP A 38 2.90 2.44 12.94
N ALA A 39 3.64 3.30 13.64
CA ALA A 39 4.09 4.58 13.10
C ALA A 39 4.90 4.41 11.79
N ALA A 40 5.63 3.29 11.62
CA ALA A 40 6.34 2.94 10.39
C ALA A 40 5.39 2.90 9.19
N MET A 41 4.19 2.37 9.40
CA MET A 41 3.20 2.11 8.36
C MET A 41 2.59 3.39 7.81
N LYS A 42 2.64 4.47 8.59
CA LYS A 42 2.17 5.79 8.19
C LYS A 42 3.18 6.52 7.30
N VAL A 43 4.43 6.06 7.25
CA VAL A 43 5.46 6.64 6.40
C VAL A 43 5.21 6.24 4.95
N ASP A 44 5.13 7.23 4.05
CA ASP A 44 4.91 7.02 2.61
C ASP A 44 5.91 6.04 1.98
N PHE A 45 7.16 6.06 2.44
CA PHE A 45 8.19 5.11 2.02
C PHE A 45 7.78 3.66 2.31
N VAL A 46 7.27 3.37 3.50
CA VAL A 46 6.84 2.02 3.89
C VAL A 46 5.56 1.62 3.16
N LYS A 47 4.61 2.55 3.00
CA LYS A 47 3.39 2.33 2.18
C LYS A 47 3.75 1.95 0.74
N ALA A 48 4.69 2.67 0.13
CA ALA A 48 5.15 2.38 -1.23
C ALA A 48 5.80 0.99 -1.34
N LEU A 49 6.60 0.59 -0.35
CA LEU A 49 7.23 -0.73 -0.33
C LEU A 49 6.21 -1.87 -0.16
N LEU A 50 5.19 -1.68 0.66
CA LEU A 50 4.08 -2.63 0.80
C LEU A 50 3.27 -2.73 -0.50
N LYS A 51 2.98 -1.58 -1.13
CA LYS A 51 2.21 -1.51 -2.38
C LYS A 51 2.94 -2.16 -3.56
N ASN A 52 4.26 -2.01 -3.62
CA ASN A 52 5.10 -2.61 -4.65
C ASN A 52 5.43 -4.09 -4.38
N GLY A 53 5.15 -4.58 -3.17
CA GLY A 53 5.45 -5.96 -2.77
C GLY A 53 6.88 -6.20 -2.28
N ASP A 54 7.69 -5.14 -2.11
CA ASP A 54 9.03 -5.22 -1.53
C ASP A 54 8.99 -5.58 -0.04
N LEU A 55 7.92 -5.21 0.67
CA LEU A 55 7.65 -5.60 2.06
C LEU A 55 6.33 -6.37 2.16
N ARG A 56 6.28 -7.37 3.05
CA ARG A 56 5.08 -8.13 3.40
C ARG A 56 4.85 -8.08 4.91
N ARG A 57 3.60 -7.89 5.34
CA ARG A 57 3.22 -8.01 6.77
C ARG A 57 3.15 -9.50 7.15
N VAL A 58 3.78 -9.89 8.26
CA VAL A 58 3.85 -11.29 8.73
C VAL A 58 3.55 -11.35 10.22
N GLY A 59 2.27 -11.44 10.60
CA GLY A 59 1.84 -11.53 12.00
C GLY A 59 0.39 -11.95 12.05
N ALA A 60 0.04 -12.73 13.08
CA ALA A 60 -1.15 -13.55 13.22
C ALA A 60 -2.47 -12.77 13.36
N ASP A 61 -2.85 -12.04 12.31
CA ASP A 61 -4.24 -11.79 11.99
C ASP A 61 -4.42 -11.97 10.47
N GLU A 62 -4.82 -13.18 10.10
CA GLU A 62 -5.40 -13.50 8.81
C GLU A 62 -6.85 -12.98 8.69
N LEU A 63 -7.30 -12.14 9.64
CA LEU A 63 -8.59 -11.50 9.60
C LEU A 63 -8.42 -9.97 9.67
N GLU A 64 -9.32 -9.31 8.95
CA GLU A 64 -9.44 -7.87 8.83
C GLU A 64 -8.27 -7.25 8.04
N VAL A 65 -8.42 -7.41 6.72
CA VAL A 65 -8.51 -6.23 5.84
C VAL A 65 -9.27 -5.11 6.55
N GLU A 66 -8.60 -4.40 7.47
CA GLU A 66 -8.94 -3.03 7.76
C GLU A 66 -8.69 -2.29 6.46
N GLU A 67 -9.77 -2.19 5.68
CA GLU A 67 -10.01 -1.14 4.71
C GLU A 67 -9.55 0.18 5.36
N ASP A 68 -8.29 0.54 5.14
CA ASP A 68 -7.72 1.85 5.48
C ASP A 68 -8.42 2.85 4.53
N GLY A 69 -9.65 3.17 4.91
CA GLY A 69 -10.61 4.05 4.23
C GLY A 69 -10.11 5.49 4.25
N GLY A 70 -9.08 5.75 3.46
CA GLY A 70 -8.56 7.09 3.21
C GLY A 70 -8.33 7.41 1.74
N GLU A 71 -7.91 6.43 0.92
CA GLU A 71 -7.57 6.66 -0.50
C GLU A 71 -7.91 5.49 -1.46
N ASP A 72 -8.12 4.27 -0.96
CA ASP A 72 -8.52 3.11 -1.77
C ASP A 72 -10.04 3.00 -1.99
N ASP A 73 -10.85 3.55 -1.08
CA ASP A 73 -12.31 3.70 -1.23
C ASP A 73 -12.65 4.46 -2.53
N ASP A 74 -11.86 5.50 -2.83
CA ASP A 74 -11.97 6.27 -4.07
C ASP A 74 -11.68 5.40 -5.29
N ILE A 75 -10.68 4.51 -5.27
CA ILE A 75 -10.35 3.70 -6.44
C ILE A 75 -11.45 2.69 -6.71
N ASP A 76 -11.93 1.96 -5.70
CA ASP A 76 -12.96 0.96 -5.94
C ASP A 76 -14.32 1.60 -6.30
N ALA A 77 -14.68 2.74 -5.71
CA ALA A 77 -15.82 3.54 -6.13
C ALA A 77 -15.69 4.05 -7.58
N LEU A 78 -14.49 4.50 -7.99
CA LEU A 78 -14.22 4.91 -9.36
C LEU A 78 -14.29 3.74 -10.34
N ARG A 79 -13.84 2.54 -9.95
CA ARG A 79 -13.96 1.34 -10.79
C ARG A 79 -15.42 0.94 -10.98
N GLU A 80 -16.23 1.01 -9.93
CA GLU A 80 -17.66 0.75 -10.04
C GLU A 80 -18.34 1.79 -10.94
N GLN A 81 -18.03 3.08 -10.76
CA GLN A 81 -18.56 4.17 -11.58
C GLN A 81 -18.13 4.04 -13.05
N ALA A 82 -16.88 3.66 -13.31
CA ALA A 82 -16.38 3.36 -14.65
C ALA A 82 -17.14 2.19 -15.28
N GLY A 83 -17.39 1.11 -14.53
CA GLY A 83 -18.23 0.00 -15.01
C GLY A 83 -19.64 0.44 -15.39
N ARG A 84 -20.27 1.31 -14.58
CA ARG A 84 -21.60 1.89 -14.88
C ARG A 84 -21.60 2.79 -16.10
N ALA A 85 -20.50 3.53 -16.32
CA ALA A 85 -20.30 4.34 -17.52
C ALA A 85 -19.89 3.51 -18.76
N GLY A 86 -19.82 2.19 -18.66
CA GLY A 86 -19.43 1.30 -19.77
C GLY A 86 -17.92 1.27 -20.06
N VAL A 87 -17.10 1.84 -19.18
CA VAL A 87 -15.64 1.86 -19.29
C VAL A 87 -15.07 0.52 -18.84
N LYS A 88 -14.22 -0.08 -19.68
CA LYS A 88 -13.56 -1.36 -19.38
C LYS A 88 -12.38 -1.14 -18.42
N VAL A 89 -12.68 -1.17 -17.14
CA VAL A 89 -11.73 -0.96 -16.04
C VAL A 89 -10.58 -1.98 -16.06
N ASN A 90 -9.35 -1.49 -15.98
CA ASN A 90 -8.16 -2.31 -15.73
C ASN A 90 -7.71 -2.17 -14.27
N LYS A 91 -7.37 -3.29 -13.63
CA LYS A 91 -6.89 -3.33 -12.24
C LYS A 91 -5.57 -2.58 -12.02
N THR A 92 -4.80 -2.35 -13.08
CA THR A 92 -3.55 -1.56 -13.03
C THR A 92 -3.77 -0.05 -13.09
N TRP A 93 -5.01 0.40 -13.36
CA TRP A 93 -5.32 1.83 -13.41
C TRP A 93 -5.52 2.39 -12.01
N GLY A 94 -4.84 3.51 -11.74
CA GLY A 94 -5.03 4.31 -10.54
C GLY A 94 -6.17 5.33 -10.68
N ALA A 95 -6.54 5.96 -9.56
CA ALA A 95 -7.68 6.89 -9.45
C ALA A 95 -7.72 7.97 -10.55
N ALA A 96 -6.59 8.59 -10.87
CA ALA A 96 -6.49 9.65 -11.87
C ALA A 96 -6.95 9.20 -13.27
N ARG A 97 -6.51 8.00 -13.69
CA ARG A 97 -6.86 7.41 -15.00
C ARG A 97 -8.34 7.01 -15.05
N LEU A 98 -8.85 6.45 -13.97
CA LEU A 98 -10.26 6.07 -13.86
C LEU A 98 -11.17 7.30 -13.97
N ARG A 99 -10.86 8.38 -13.24
CA ARG A 99 -11.61 9.65 -13.32
C ARG A 99 -11.65 10.22 -14.73
N GLU A 100 -10.52 10.20 -15.44
CA GLU A 100 -10.43 10.68 -16.83
C GLU A 100 -11.32 9.87 -17.78
N GLU A 101 -11.26 8.54 -17.71
CA GLU A 101 -12.03 7.67 -18.61
C GLU A 101 -13.53 7.69 -18.29
N ILE A 102 -13.91 7.79 -17.01
CA ILE A 102 -15.30 8.01 -16.58
C ILE A 102 -15.83 9.33 -17.14
N ALA A 103 -15.08 10.41 -16.97
CA ALA A 103 -15.49 11.73 -17.46
C ALA A 103 -15.66 11.73 -18.98
N LYS A 104 -14.79 11.05 -19.71
CA LYS A 104 -14.91 10.89 -21.16
C LYS A 104 -16.15 10.11 -21.57
N ALA A 105 -16.46 9.01 -20.88
CA ALA A 105 -17.62 8.17 -21.17
C ALA A 105 -18.97 8.81 -20.77
N THR A 106 -18.95 9.73 -19.80
CA THR A 106 -20.16 10.44 -19.32
C THR A 106 -20.38 11.80 -19.98
N ALA A 107 -19.39 12.32 -20.71
CA ALA A 107 -19.49 13.56 -21.48
C ALA A 107 -20.04 13.36 -22.91
N GLU A 108 -20.29 12.12 -23.34
CA GLU A 108 -20.96 11.76 -24.61
C GLU A 108 -22.47 11.58 -24.45
#